data_AF-A0A7H1MCN4-F1
#
_entry.id   AF-A0A7H1MCN4-F1
#
_cell.length_a   1.000
_cell.length_b   1.000
_cell.length_c   1.000
_cell.angle_alpha   90.00
_cell.angle_beta   90.00
_cell.angle_gamma   90.00
#
_symmetry.space_group_name_H-M   'P 1'
#
loop_
_entity.id
_entity.type
_entity.pdbx_description
1 polymer ?
#
loop_
_entity_poly.entity_id
_entity_poly.type
_entity_poly.pdbx_seq_one_letter_code
_entity_poly.pdbx_strand_id
1 'polypeptide(L)'
;MLQVKLIKYGVAALAAAALLGGVWYGGFQTAFKRQQAVIEQIKAEAAEGRLKAEQAYAAELEKALAEQKKWQDFAQSESAKLAQANRELDRRAAAIEKEIHHVIEKDKSANGGRCVDGLGADSLRLYRQALGYAD
;
A
#
# COMPACT_ATOMS: atom_id res chain seq x y z
N MET A 1 -80.13 3.44 -53.48
CA MET A 1 -79.77 2.77 -52.21
C MET A 1 -78.38 2.10 -52.20
N LEU A 2 -77.81 1.68 -53.35
CA LEU A 2 -76.48 1.03 -53.39
C LEU A 2 -75.30 1.95 -53.02
N GLN A 3 -75.32 3.21 -53.49
CA GLN A 3 -74.27 4.21 -53.25
C GLN A 3 -74.02 4.49 -51.75
N VAL A 4 -75.10 4.58 -50.95
CA VAL A 4 -75.02 4.86 -49.51
C VAL A 4 -74.44 3.68 -48.72
N LYS A 5 -74.64 2.43 -49.20
CA LYS A 5 -74.05 1.24 -48.56
C LYS A 5 -72.54 1.17 -48.79
N LEU A 6 -72.05 1.43 -50.01
CA LEU A 6 -70.61 1.45 -50.30
C LEU A 6 -69.85 2.50 -49.47
N ILE A 7 -70.42 3.69 -49.32
CA ILE A 7 -69.82 4.76 -48.52
C ILE A 7 -69.73 4.36 -47.04
N LYS A 8 -70.79 3.74 -46.49
CA LYS A 8 -70.78 3.24 -45.10
C LYS A 8 -69.72 2.16 -44.86
N TYR A 9 -69.58 1.20 -45.78
CA TYR A 9 -68.57 0.14 -45.66
C TYR A 9 -67.14 0.64 -45.88
N GLY A 10 -66.94 1.63 -46.77
CA GLY A 10 -65.64 2.27 -46.98
C GLY A 10 -65.17 3.06 -45.75
N VAL A 11 -66.08 3.80 -45.11
CA VAL A 11 -65.77 4.53 -43.86
C VAL A 11 -65.49 3.56 -42.71
N ALA A 12 -66.24 2.45 -42.61
CA ALA A 12 -65.99 1.42 -41.61
C ALA A 12 -64.62 0.73 -41.80
N ALA A 13 -64.22 0.46 -43.04
CA ALA A 13 -62.92 -0.13 -43.35
C ALA A 13 -61.75 0.81 -43.01
N LEU A 14 -61.89 2.12 -43.29
CA LEU A 14 -60.90 3.12 -42.89
C LEU A 14 -60.79 3.27 -41.37
N ALA A 15 -61.93 3.26 -40.66
CA ALA A 15 -61.93 3.30 -39.21
C ALA A 15 -61.25 2.06 -38.60
N ALA A 16 -61.48 0.88 -39.16
CA ALA A 16 -60.81 -0.35 -38.74
C ALA A 16 -59.29 -0.31 -38.99
N ALA A 17 -58.86 0.21 -40.13
CA ALA A 17 -57.44 0.38 -40.44
C ALA A 17 -56.74 1.37 -39.50
N ALA A 18 -57.41 2.48 -39.16
CA ALA A 18 -56.88 3.47 -38.22
C ALA A 18 -56.73 2.90 -36.80
N LEU A 19 -57.69 2.10 -36.33
CA LEU A 19 -57.61 1.43 -35.04
C LEU A 19 -56.46 0.42 -34.98
N LEU A 20 -56.27 -0.38 -36.03
CA LEU A 20 -55.17 -1.33 -36.12
C LEU A 20 -53.81 -0.63 -36.12
N GLY A 21 -53.67 0.48 -36.86
CA GLY A 21 -52.47 1.31 -36.85
C GLY A 21 -52.17 1.91 -35.47
N GLY A 22 -53.20 2.38 -34.76
CA GLY A 22 -53.06 2.94 -33.41
C GLY A 22 -52.61 1.89 -32.38
N VAL A 23 -53.18 0.68 -32.43
CA VAL A 23 -52.78 -0.43 -31.54
C VAL A 23 -51.35 -0.87 -31.82
N TRP A 24 -50.95 -0.97 -33.09
CA TRP A 24 -49.58 -1.33 -33.46
C TRP A 24 -48.57 -0.28 -33.01
N TYR A 25 -48.85 1.01 -33.23
CA TYR A 25 -47.97 2.10 -32.81
C TYR A 25 -47.85 2.22 -31.28
N GLY A 26 -48.97 2.09 -30.56
CA GLY A 26 -48.98 2.09 -29.09
C GLY A 26 -48.18 0.94 -28.50
N GLY A 27 -48.37 -0.28 -29.03
CA GLY A 27 -47.61 -1.46 -28.64
C GLY A 27 -46.10 -1.28 -28.88
N PHE A 28 -45.72 -0.76 -30.06
CA PHE A 28 -44.32 -0.54 -30.42
C PHE A 28 -43.65 0.50 -29.51
N GLN A 29 -44.33 1.63 -29.23
CA GLN A 29 -43.81 2.63 -28.29
C GLN A 29 -43.63 2.07 -26.87
N THR A 30 -44.57 1.27 -26.39
CA THR A 30 -44.44 0.64 -25.06
C THR A 30 -43.31 -0.38 -25.00
N ALA A 31 -43.09 -1.16 -26.05
CA ALA A 31 -41.96 -2.09 -26.13
C ALA A 31 -40.61 -1.35 -26.15
N PHE A 32 -40.49 -0.26 -26.91
CA PHE A 32 -39.30 0.58 -26.97
C PHE A 32 -38.96 1.21 -25.61
N LYS A 33 -39.95 1.77 -24.92
CA LYS A 33 -39.77 2.34 -23.57
C LYS A 33 -39.30 1.29 -22.57
N ARG A 34 -39.87 0.08 -22.62
CA ARG A 34 -39.44 -1.03 -21.76
C ARG A 34 -37.99 -1.45 -22.05
N GLN A 35 -37.60 -1.52 -23.33
CA GLN A 35 -36.21 -1.83 -23.69
C GLN A 35 -35.24 -0.74 -23.22
N GLN A 36 -35.58 0.54 -23.35
CA GLN A 36 -34.75 1.64 -22.85
C GLN A 36 -34.56 1.56 -21.34
N ALA A 37 -35.62 1.29 -20.58
CA ALA A 37 -35.52 1.12 -19.13
C ALA A 37 -34.60 -0.06 -18.75
N VAL A 38 -34.68 -1.19 -19.47
CA VAL A 38 -33.80 -2.34 -19.24
C VAL A 38 -32.35 -2.01 -19.61
N ILE A 39 -32.11 -1.29 -20.70
CA ILE A 39 -30.76 -0.86 -21.11
C ILE A 39 -30.16 0.09 -20.08
N GLU A 40 -30.95 1.05 -19.57
CA GLU A 40 -30.49 1.97 -18.52
C GLU A 40 -30.18 1.23 -17.22
N GLN A 41 -31.00 0.26 -16.81
CA GLN A 41 -30.71 -0.58 -15.64
C GLN A 41 -29.43 -1.39 -15.82
N ILE A 42 -29.23 -2.04 -16.97
CA ILE A 42 -28.00 -2.80 -17.26
C ILE A 42 -26.78 -1.87 -17.23
N LYS A 43 -26.90 -0.65 -17.77
CA LYS A 43 -25.80 0.34 -17.73
C LYS A 43 -25.49 0.80 -16.31
N ALA A 44 -26.51 1.05 -15.49
CA ALA A 44 -26.34 1.43 -14.09
C ALA A 44 -25.66 0.31 -13.30
N GLU A 45 -26.12 -0.93 -13.45
CA GLU A 45 -25.55 -2.09 -12.78
C GLU A 45 -24.10 -2.36 -13.24
N ALA A 46 -23.81 -2.19 -14.53
CA ALA A 46 -22.44 -2.28 -15.05
C ALA A 46 -21.53 -1.15 -14.50
N ALA A 47 -22.05 0.07 -14.33
CA ALA A 47 -21.30 1.18 -13.74
C ALA A 47 -21.02 0.94 -12.25
N GLU A 48 -22.02 0.48 -11.49
CA GLU A 48 -21.84 0.08 -10.09
C GLU A 48 -20.85 -1.09 -9.95
N GLY A 49 -20.91 -2.07 -10.84
CA GLY A 49 -19.97 -3.19 -10.86
C GLY A 49 -18.54 -2.75 -11.09
N ARG A 50 -18.31 -1.81 -12.03
CA ARG A 50 -16.98 -1.22 -12.28
C ARG A 50 -16.48 -0.43 -11.08
N LEU A 51 -17.32 0.40 -10.46
CA LEU A 51 -16.96 1.16 -9.26
C LEU A 51 -16.60 0.24 -8.09
N LYS A 52 -17.38 -0.83 -7.86
CA LYS A 52 -17.08 -1.82 -6.82
C LYS A 52 -15.77 -2.56 -7.10
N ALA A 53 -15.51 -2.91 -8.35
CA ALA A 53 -14.25 -3.54 -8.75
C ALA A 53 -13.06 -2.60 -8.52
N GLU A 54 -13.15 -1.35 -8.97
CA GLU A 54 -12.11 -0.33 -8.74
C GLU A 54 -11.86 -0.09 -7.25
N GLN A 55 -12.91 -0.02 -6.43
CA GLN A 55 -12.79 0.12 -4.97
C GLN A 55 -12.11 -1.11 -4.34
N ALA A 56 -12.46 -2.32 -4.77
CA ALA A 56 -11.83 -3.54 -4.28
C ALA A 56 -10.33 -3.58 -4.63
N TYR A 57 -9.98 -3.27 -5.88
CA TYR A 57 -8.58 -3.19 -6.31
C TYR A 57 -7.81 -2.08 -5.58
N ALA A 58 -8.43 -0.91 -5.38
CA ALA A 58 -7.81 0.19 -4.61
C ALA A 58 -7.56 -0.21 -3.15
N ALA A 59 -8.51 -0.90 -2.52
CA ALA A 59 -8.36 -1.38 -1.15
C ALA A 59 -7.27 -2.46 -1.01
N GLU A 60 -7.13 -3.34 -2.00
CA GLU A 60 -6.02 -4.31 -2.05
C GLU A 60 -4.67 -3.62 -2.26
N LEU A 61 -4.62 -2.62 -3.14
CA LEU A 61 -3.42 -1.82 -3.38
C LEU A 61 -2.99 -1.06 -2.13
N GLU A 62 -3.92 -0.43 -1.41
CA GLU A 62 -3.63 0.26 -0.14
C GLU A 62 -3.08 -0.71 0.91
N LYS A 63 -3.63 -1.91 1.02
CA LYS A 63 -3.10 -2.94 1.94
C LYS A 63 -1.66 -3.33 1.58
N ALA A 64 -1.41 -3.58 0.30
CA ALA A 64 -0.07 -3.93 -0.19
C ALA A 64 0.94 -2.79 0.06
N LEU A 65 0.54 -1.53 -0.20
CA LEU A 65 1.37 -0.36 0.07
C LEU A 65 1.62 -0.16 1.58
N ALA A 66 0.62 -0.38 2.42
CA ALA A 66 0.77 -0.29 3.87
C ALA A 66 1.75 -1.36 4.40
N GLU A 67 1.68 -2.58 3.88
CA GLU A 67 2.61 -3.64 4.23
C GLU A 67 4.03 -3.33 3.74
N GLN A 68 4.18 -2.90 2.48
CA GLN A 68 5.48 -2.49 1.95
C GLN A 68 6.10 -1.36 2.78
N LYS A 69 5.31 -0.35 3.13
CA LYS A 69 5.74 0.77 3.96
C LYS A 69 6.20 0.30 5.34
N LYS A 70 5.43 -0.59 5.98
CA LYS A 70 5.79 -1.18 7.27
C LYS A 70 7.15 -1.89 7.20
N TRP A 71 7.41 -2.67 6.15
CA TRP A 71 8.68 -3.35 5.98
C TRP A 71 9.84 -2.40 5.67
N GLN A 72 9.62 -1.34 4.89
CA GLN A 72 10.63 -0.32 4.65
C GLN A 72 10.97 0.45 5.94
N ASP A 73 9.96 0.90 6.68
CA ASP A 73 10.16 1.62 7.94
C ASP A 73 10.89 0.73 8.95
N PHE A 74 10.55 -0.57 9.02
CA PHE A 74 11.27 -1.55 9.83
C PHE A 74 12.73 -1.67 9.40
N ALA A 75 12.99 -1.94 8.12
CA ALA A 75 14.35 -2.10 7.60
C ALA A 75 15.20 -0.84 7.82
N GLN A 76 14.62 0.35 7.64
CA GLN A 76 15.32 1.61 7.86
C GLN A 76 15.62 1.82 9.35
N SER A 77 14.68 1.48 10.24
CA SER A 77 14.90 1.57 11.68
C SER A 77 16.02 0.63 12.17
N GLU A 78 16.04 -0.61 11.68
CA GLU A 78 17.09 -1.58 12.02
C GLU A 78 18.44 -1.17 11.43
N SER A 79 18.45 -0.66 10.20
CA SER A 79 19.67 -0.11 9.58
C SER A 79 20.23 1.08 10.37
N ALA A 80 19.35 1.97 10.86
CA ALA A 80 19.74 3.11 11.67
C ALA A 80 20.31 2.68 13.03
N LYS A 81 19.68 1.71 13.71
CA LYS A 81 20.18 1.13 14.96
C LYS A 81 21.54 0.47 14.75
N LEU A 82 21.70 -0.30 13.68
CA LEU A 82 22.98 -0.94 13.34
C LEU A 82 24.07 0.09 13.08
N ALA A 83 23.78 1.13 12.29
CA ALA A 83 24.73 2.22 12.05
C ALA A 83 25.08 2.99 13.33
N GLN A 84 24.14 3.13 14.27
CA GLN A 84 24.42 3.73 15.58
C GLN A 84 25.31 2.81 16.43
N ALA A 85 25.01 1.51 16.49
CA ALA A 85 25.81 0.53 17.21
C ALA A 85 27.25 0.46 16.67
N ASN A 86 27.42 0.43 15.35
CA ASN A 86 28.75 0.44 14.73
C ASN A 86 29.53 1.72 15.08
N ARG A 87 28.89 2.90 15.03
CA ARG A 87 29.54 4.15 15.45
C ARG A 87 29.91 4.19 16.93
N GLU A 88 29.16 3.50 17.78
CA GLU A 88 29.50 3.36 19.20
C GLU A 88 30.69 2.40 19.38
N LEU A 89 30.72 1.29 18.65
CA LEU A 89 31.86 0.37 18.63
C LEU A 89 33.13 1.06 18.14
N ASP A 90 33.06 1.80 17.04
CA ASP A 90 34.20 2.54 16.48
C ASP A 90 34.73 3.58 17.50
N ARG A 91 33.83 4.30 18.16
CA ARG A 91 34.21 5.27 19.21
C ARG A 91 34.89 4.59 20.39
N ARG A 92 34.39 3.44 20.84
CA ARG A 92 34.99 2.67 21.92
C ARG A 92 36.35 2.11 21.52
N ALA A 93 36.47 1.57 20.31
CA ALA A 93 37.74 1.07 19.79
C ALA A 93 38.80 2.19 19.76
N ALA A 94 38.45 3.36 19.22
CA ALA A 94 39.35 4.51 19.17
C ALA A 94 39.70 5.05 20.57
N ALA A 95 38.77 4.99 21.53
CA ALA A 95 39.06 5.37 22.92
C ALA A 95 40.02 4.38 23.59
N ILE A 96 39.78 3.08 23.43
CA ILE A 96 40.67 2.02 23.97
C ILE A 96 42.06 2.14 23.36
N GLU A 97 42.17 2.37 22.05
CA GLU A 97 43.48 2.55 21.38
C GLU A 97 44.30 3.70 21.99
N LYS A 98 43.64 4.83 22.29
CA LYS A 98 44.29 5.96 22.98
C LYS A 98 44.67 5.61 24.41
N GLU A 99 43.78 4.93 25.14
CA GLU A 99 44.02 4.53 26.53
C GLU A 99 45.17 3.53 26.65
N ILE A 100 45.36 2.62 25.69
CA ILE A 100 46.48 1.65 25.68
C ILE A 100 47.83 2.36 25.84
N HIS A 101 48.08 3.42 25.07
CA HIS A 101 49.33 4.18 25.18
C HIS A 101 49.49 4.82 26.56
N HIS A 102 48.41 5.36 27.11
CA HIS A 102 48.43 6.00 28.42
C HIS A 102 48.71 5.01 29.56
N VAL A 103 48.05 3.85 29.56
CA VAL A 103 48.26 2.83 30.60
C VAL A 103 49.64 2.18 30.53
N ILE A 104 50.22 2.02 29.33
CA ILE A 104 51.60 1.51 29.17
C ILE A 104 52.61 2.49 29.77
N GLU A 105 52.49 3.79 29.50
CA GLU A 105 53.38 4.80 30.09
C GLU A 105 53.20 4.89 31.61
N LYS A 106 51.98 4.69 32.10
CA LYS A 106 51.69 4.64 33.54
C LYS A 106 52.32 3.41 34.21
N ASP A 107 52.19 2.23 33.61
CA ASP A 107 52.83 1.00 34.09
C ASP A 107 54.36 1.11 34.08
N LYS A 108 54.94 1.71 33.02
CA LYS A 108 56.38 2.00 32.95
C LYS A 108 56.84 2.97 34.03
N SER A 109 56.05 4.01 34.30
CA SER A 109 56.33 4.99 35.35
C SER A 109 56.26 4.35 36.74
N ALA A 110 55.27 3.49 36.99
CA ALA A 110 55.14 2.72 38.22
C ALA A 110 56.31 1.75 38.43
N ASN A 111 56.91 1.24 37.35
CA ASN A 111 58.10 0.38 37.37
C ASN A 111 59.43 1.17 37.36
N GLY A 112 59.43 2.40 37.85
CA GLY A 112 60.65 3.23 37.96
C GLY A 112 61.25 3.61 36.59
N GLY A 113 60.42 3.75 35.56
CA GLY A 113 60.81 4.13 34.20
C GLY A 113 61.34 2.97 33.34
N ARG A 114 61.40 1.74 33.88
CA ARG A 114 61.80 0.54 33.13
C ARG A 114 60.61 -0.09 32.44
N CYS A 115 60.84 -0.63 31.25
CA CYS A 115 59.84 -1.44 30.56
C CYS A 115 59.39 -2.59 31.46
N VAL A 116 58.09 -2.89 31.42
CA VAL A 116 57.49 -4.03 32.11
C VAL A 116 57.58 -5.23 31.16
N ASP A 117 58.10 -6.36 31.64
CA ASP A 117 58.08 -7.62 30.88
C ASP A 117 56.67 -8.20 30.91
N GLY A 118 55.84 -7.81 29.93
CA GLY A 118 54.43 -8.22 29.81
C GLY A 118 53.45 -7.06 30.05
N LEU A 119 52.18 -7.41 30.34
CA LEU A 119 51.16 -6.42 30.70
C LEU A 119 51.32 -6.06 32.19
N GLY A 120 51.48 -4.77 32.48
CA GLY A 120 51.46 -4.24 33.84
C GLY A 120 50.05 -4.22 34.45
N ALA A 121 49.94 -3.74 35.69
CA ALA A 121 48.70 -3.83 36.45
C ALA A 121 47.58 -2.95 35.86
N ASP A 122 47.92 -1.74 35.39
CA ASP A 122 46.93 -0.84 34.80
C ASP A 122 46.50 -1.34 33.40
N SER A 123 47.42 -1.87 32.60
CA SER A 123 47.10 -2.46 31.29
C SER A 123 46.28 -3.77 31.39
N LEU A 124 46.51 -4.62 32.39
CA LEU A 124 45.65 -5.78 32.68
C LEU A 124 44.23 -5.39 33.07
N ARG A 125 44.07 -4.30 33.84
CA ARG A 125 42.75 -3.78 34.21
C ARG A 125 42.02 -3.24 32.98
N LEU A 126 42.69 -2.47 32.13
CA LEU A 126 42.12 -1.99 30.86
C LEU A 126 41.68 -3.16 29.96
N TYR A 127 42.48 -4.23 29.87
CA TYR A 127 42.14 -5.42 29.10
C TYR A 127 40.88 -6.13 29.63
N ARG A 128 40.78 -6.31 30.95
CA ARG A 128 39.58 -6.89 31.59
C ARG A 128 38.34 -6.03 31.33
N GLN A 129 38.48 -4.72 31.47
CA GLN A 129 37.41 -3.76 31.21
C GLN A 129 36.96 -3.77 29.74
N ALA A 130 37.89 -3.85 28.80
CA ALA A 130 37.60 -3.95 27.37
C ALA A 130 36.84 -5.24 26.99
N LEU A 131 37.09 -6.33 27.72
CA LEU A 131 36.36 -7.60 27.58
C LEU A 131 35.02 -7.62 28.33
N GLY A 132 34.67 -6.54 29.05
CA GLY A 132 33.42 -6.45 29.80
C GLY A 132 33.45 -7.12 31.19
N TYR A 133 34.63 -7.50 31.68
CA TYR A 133 34.78 -7.88 33.08
C TYR A 133 34.83 -6.60 33.93
N ALA A 134 33.88 -6.44 34.85
CA ALA A 134 33.96 -5.41 35.87
C ALA A 134 35.09 -5.76 36.87
N ASP A 135 35.71 -4.72 37.43
CA ASP A 135 36.86 -4.78 38.34
C ASP A 135 36.69 -5.76 39.51
#